data_AF-A0A6G7YVT9-F1
#
_entry.id   AF-A0A6G7YVT9-F1
#
_cell.length_a   1.000
_cell.length_b   1.000
_cell.length_c   1.000
_cell.angle_alpha   90.00
_cell.angle_beta   90.00
_cell.angle_gamma   90.00
#
_symmetry.space_group_name_H-M   'P 1'
#
loop_
_entity.id
_entity.type
_entity.pdbx_description
1 polymer ?
#
loop_
_entity_poly.entity_id
_entity_poly.type
_entity_poly.pdbx_seq_one_letter_code
_entity_poly.pdbx_strand_id
1 'polypeptide(L)'
;MNTEVERYLQQVNRWLVPGRRARTLTHIREDLEEFLSQSDDTAPLAQRLRAFGHPPVVAARYADAPHVIPGMLAPAYLVVLCLSIVGLVLVNISLMVPTAINGASFSENLMHVFDRAMRVLPWTFTIVTIVFALMGYWVQRQPTR
;
A
#
# COMPACT_ATOMS: atom_id res chain seq x y z
N MET A 1 -15.85 32.80 -14.43
CA MET A 1 -14.88 31.69 -14.34
C MET A 1 -13.65 32.22 -13.60
N ASN A 2 -13.40 31.72 -12.39
CA ASN A 2 -12.43 32.31 -11.46
C ASN A 2 -10.98 32.03 -11.89
N THR A 3 -10.28 33.07 -12.36
CA THR A 3 -8.88 33.04 -12.80
C THR A 3 -7.90 32.54 -11.72
N GLU A 4 -8.26 32.65 -10.44
CA GLU A 4 -7.44 32.18 -9.32
C GLU A 4 -7.43 30.66 -9.18
N VAL A 5 -8.58 30.00 -9.43
CA VAL A 5 -8.71 28.53 -9.37
C VAL A 5 -7.88 27.89 -10.47
N GLU A 6 -7.95 28.42 -11.68
CA GLU A 6 -7.18 27.89 -12.81
C GLU A 6 -5.66 28.07 -12.59
N ARG A 7 -5.25 29.20 -12.01
CA ARG A 7 -3.85 29.43 -11.63
C ARG A 7 -3.38 28.44 -10.55
N TYR A 8 -4.24 28.13 -9.60
CA TYR A 8 -3.96 27.13 -8.55
C TYR A 8 -3.80 25.73 -9.16
N LEU A 9 -4.72 25.30 -10.03
CA LEU A 9 -4.63 24.01 -10.72
C LEU A 9 -3.38 23.91 -11.61
N GLN A 10 -2.99 24.99 -12.29
CA GLN A 10 -1.73 25.04 -13.04
C GLN A 10 -0.50 24.85 -12.15
N GLN A 11 -0.51 25.42 -10.94
CA GLN A 11 0.57 25.20 -9.97
C GLN A 11 0.61 23.75 -9.49
N VAL A 12 -0.54 23.14 -9.19
CA VAL A 12 -0.63 21.72 -8.82
C VAL A 12 -0.15 20.82 -9.96
N ASN A 13 -0.52 21.12 -11.20
CA ASN A 13 -0.11 20.37 -12.40
C ASN A 13 1.41 20.25 -12.54
N ARG A 14 2.16 21.29 -12.15
CA ARG A 14 3.63 21.29 -12.21
C ARG A 14 4.26 20.20 -11.34
N TRP A 15 3.58 19.79 -10.27
CA TRP A 15 4.04 18.78 -9.32
C TRP A 15 3.49 17.37 -9.59
N LEU A 16 2.56 17.21 -10.54
CA LEU A 16 1.96 15.91 -10.86
C LEU A 16 2.84 15.08 -11.82
N VAL A 17 2.70 13.75 -11.76
CA VAL A 17 3.41 12.79 -12.62
C VAL A 17 2.83 12.80 -14.05
N PRO A 18 3.66 12.95 -15.11
CA PRO A 18 3.22 13.18 -16.49
C PRO A 18 2.13 12.23 -17.01
N GLY A 19 2.22 10.93 -16.70
CA GLY A 19 1.34 9.90 -17.26
C GLY A 19 -0.10 9.90 -16.74
N ARG A 20 -0.40 10.60 -15.64
CA ARG A 20 -1.78 10.64 -15.05
C ARG A 20 -2.32 12.05 -14.84
N ARG A 21 -1.57 13.09 -15.23
CA ARG A 21 -1.89 14.50 -14.94
C ARG A 21 -3.33 14.89 -15.24
N ALA A 22 -3.82 14.56 -16.45
CA ALA A 22 -5.15 14.95 -16.89
C ALA A 22 -6.27 14.34 -16.02
N ARG A 23 -6.15 13.05 -15.67
CA ARG A 23 -7.14 12.37 -14.82
C ARG A 23 -7.08 12.89 -13.39
N THR A 24 -5.88 13.00 -12.83
CA THR A 24 -5.67 13.50 -11.47
C THR A 24 -6.12 14.96 -11.31
N LEU A 25 -5.86 15.81 -12.31
CA LEU A 25 -6.35 17.19 -12.32
C LEU A 25 -7.88 17.29 -12.35
N THR A 26 -8.55 16.37 -13.04
CA THR A 26 -10.02 16.36 -13.09
C THR A 26 -10.58 16.08 -11.71
N HIS A 27 -10.07 15.06 -11.01
CA HIS A 27 -10.47 14.76 -9.64
C HIS A 27 -10.13 15.91 -8.67
N ILE A 28 -8.94 16.51 -8.76
CA ILE A 28 -8.59 17.67 -7.92
C ILE A 28 -9.55 18.83 -8.17
N ARG A 29 -9.99 19.05 -9.42
CA ARG A 29 -10.95 20.10 -9.76
C ARG A 29 -12.32 19.81 -9.15
N GLU A 30 -12.83 18.59 -9.27
CA GLU A 30 -14.10 18.15 -8.68
C GLU A 30 -14.10 18.35 -7.16
N ASP A 31 -13.06 17.84 -6.47
CA ASP A 31 -12.92 17.96 -5.02
C ASP A 31 -12.76 19.41 -4.57
N LEU A 32 -12.08 20.24 -5.37
CA LEU A 32 -11.93 21.66 -5.10
C LEU A 32 -13.25 22.42 -5.29
N GLU A 33 -14.01 22.12 -6.32
CA GLU A 33 -15.33 22.72 -6.55
C GLU A 33 -16.33 22.32 -5.44
N GLU A 34 -16.30 21.07 -5.00
CA GLU A 34 -17.08 20.61 -3.86
C GLU A 34 -16.67 21.33 -2.56
N PHE A 35 -15.37 21.41 -2.27
CA PHE A 35 -14.86 22.12 -1.10
C PHE A 35 -15.22 23.61 -1.14
N LEU A 36 -15.16 24.25 -2.31
CA LEU A 36 -15.60 25.62 -2.48
C LEU A 36 -17.11 25.73 -2.25
N SER A 37 -17.94 24.82 -2.77
CA SER A 37 -19.39 24.86 -2.54
C SER A 37 -19.80 24.72 -1.06
N GLN A 38 -19.02 24.01 -0.25
CA GLN A 38 -19.28 23.78 1.17
C GLN A 38 -18.63 24.82 2.10
N SER A 39 -17.63 25.56 1.60
CA SER A 39 -16.93 26.57 2.41
C SER A 39 -17.70 27.88 2.44
N ASP A 40 -17.74 28.49 3.62
CA ASP A 40 -18.42 29.75 3.89
C ASP A 40 -18.00 30.84 2.89
N ASP A 41 -18.98 31.39 2.16
CA ASP A 41 -18.75 32.28 1.02
C ASP A 41 -18.25 33.68 1.44
N THR A 42 -18.19 33.92 2.75
CA THR A 42 -17.71 35.14 3.37
C THR A 42 -16.18 35.27 3.39
N ALA A 43 -15.45 34.15 3.22
CA ALA A 43 -13.99 34.17 3.21
C ALA A 43 -13.42 34.46 1.81
N PRO A 44 -12.31 35.25 1.70
CA PRO A 44 -11.63 35.49 0.43
C PRO A 44 -11.25 34.17 -0.25
N LEU A 45 -11.45 34.08 -1.57
CA LEU A 45 -11.16 32.86 -2.36
C LEU A 45 -9.73 32.35 -2.15
N ALA A 46 -8.75 33.24 -2.06
CA ALA A 46 -7.36 32.91 -1.76
C ALA A 46 -7.16 32.22 -0.40
N GLN A 47 -7.97 32.57 0.61
CA GLN A 47 -7.93 31.93 1.92
C GLN A 47 -8.58 30.54 1.89
N ARG A 48 -9.67 30.39 1.14
CA ARG A 48 -10.32 29.09 0.89
C ARG A 48 -9.39 28.13 0.12
N LEU A 49 -8.68 28.62 -0.90
CA LEU A 49 -7.65 27.85 -1.62
C LEU A 49 -6.49 27.43 -0.72
N ARG A 50 -6.04 28.29 0.21
CA ARG A 50 -5.03 27.91 1.21
C ARG A 50 -5.54 26.89 2.21
N ALA A 51 -6.82 26.96 2.59
CA ALA A 51 -7.47 25.99 3.46
C ALA A 51 -7.59 24.60 2.81
N PHE A 52 -7.82 24.55 1.49
CA PHE A 52 -7.78 23.31 0.71
C PHE A 52 -6.38 22.68 0.72
N GLY A 53 -5.33 23.52 0.66
CA GLY A 53 -3.95 23.11 0.91
C GLY A 53 -2.95 23.78 -0.03
N HIS A 54 -1.66 23.70 0.30
CA HIS A 54 -0.62 24.20 -0.59
C HIS A 54 -0.49 23.31 -1.85
N PRO A 55 -0.25 23.88 -3.05
CA PRO A 55 -0.18 23.13 -4.30
C PRO A 55 0.72 21.87 -4.29
N PRO A 56 1.94 21.89 -3.72
CA PRO A 56 2.77 20.68 -3.65
C PRO A 56 2.22 19.63 -2.68
N VAL A 57 1.54 20.05 -1.60
CA VAL A 57 0.93 19.13 -0.62
C VAL A 57 -0.29 18.44 -1.23
N VAL A 58 -1.13 19.19 -1.95
CA VAL A 58 -2.25 18.63 -2.70
C VAL A 58 -1.74 17.70 -3.79
N ALA A 59 -0.76 18.13 -4.59
CA ALA A 59 -0.15 17.25 -5.59
C ALA A 59 0.41 15.97 -4.98
N ALA A 60 0.99 15.99 -3.77
CA ALA A 60 1.47 14.80 -3.08
C ALA A 60 0.33 13.90 -2.57
N ARG A 61 -0.81 14.46 -2.13
CA ARG A 61 -1.99 13.69 -1.72
C ARG A 61 -2.62 12.93 -2.88
N TYR A 62 -2.63 13.54 -4.07
CA TYR A 62 -3.19 12.96 -5.30
C TYR A 62 -2.16 12.32 -6.21
N ALA A 63 -0.87 12.49 -5.92
CA ALA A 63 0.17 11.61 -6.39
C ALA A 63 -0.08 10.30 -5.67
N ASP A 64 -0.94 9.48 -6.25
CA ASP A 64 -0.88 8.03 -6.11
C ASP A 64 0.58 7.65 -6.36
N ALA A 65 1.38 7.65 -5.30
CA ALA A 65 2.60 6.88 -5.27
C ALA A 65 2.16 5.49 -5.75
N PRO A 66 2.88 4.86 -6.68
CA PRO A 66 2.59 3.49 -7.06
C PRO A 66 2.74 2.64 -5.79
N HIS A 67 1.65 2.49 -5.06
CA HIS A 67 1.58 1.63 -3.91
C HIS A 67 1.67 0.23 -4.49
N VAL A 68 2.86 -0.36 -4.36
CA VAL A 68 3.14 -1.75 -4.75
C VAL A 68 2.14 -2.71 -4.08
N ILE A 69 1.52 -2.28 -2.97
CA ILE A 69 0.42 -2.94 -2.29
C ILE A 69 -0.71 -1.91 -2.11
N PRO A 70 -1.86 -2.04 -2.80
CA PRO A 70 -3.02 -1.20 -2.54
C PRO A 70 -3.35 -1.19 -1.04
N GLY A 71 -3.62 -0.03 -0.45
CA GLY A 71 -3.87 0.10 1.00
C GLY A 71 -4.96 -0.84 1.54
N MET A 72 -5.90 -1.27 0.70
CA MET A 72 -6.92 -2.27 1.03
C MET A 72 -6.38 -3.70 1.23
N LEU A 73 -5.24 -4.04 0.62
CA LEU A 73 -4.62 -5.37 0.72
C LEU A 73 -3.55 -5.46 1.81
N ALA A 74 -3.11 -4.34 2.39
CA ALA A 74 -2.11 -4.30 3.45
C ALA A 74 -2.50 -5.10 4.72
N PRO A 75 -3.73 -4.99 5.28
CA PRO A 75 -4.11 -5.80 6.43
C PRO A 75 -4.21 -7.29 6.09
N ALA A 76 -4.74 -7.63 4.90
CA ALA A 76 -4.79 -9.02 4.44
C ALA A 76 -3.38 -9.61 4.21
N TYR A 77 -2.44 -8.81 3.70
CA TYR A 77 -1.03 -9.20 3.55
C TYR A 77 -0.40 -9.56 4.89
N LEU A 78 -0.58 -8.72 5.90
CA LEU A 78 -0.06 -8.99 7.24
C LEU A 78 -0.69 -10.23 7.86
N VAL A 79 -2.00 -10.43 7.68
CA VAL A 79 -2.69 -11.64 8.16
C VAL A 79 -2.13 -12.89 7.50
N VAL A 80 -2.01 -12.91 6.17
CA VAL A 80 -1.48 -14.07 5.43
C VAL A 80 -0.02 -14.33 5.76
N LEU A 81 0.80 -13.28 5.88
CA LEU A 81 2.20 -13.39 6.28
C LEU A 81 2.31 -13.98 7.70
N CYS A 82 1.51 -13.48 8.63
CA CYS A 82 1.48 -13.98 10.01
C CYS A 82 1.00 -15.44 10.07
N LEU A 83 -0.07 -15.80 9.35
CA LEU A 83 -0.57 -17.18 9.25
C LEU A 83 0.45 -18.13 8.64
N SER A 84 1.19 -17.66 7.63
CA SER A 84 2.24 -18.44 6.97
C SER A 84 3.42 -18.70 7.91
N ILE A 85 3.83 -17.69 8.69
CA ILE A 85 4.88 -17.83 9.71
C ILE A 85 4.42 -18.77 10.82
N VAL A 86 3.19 -18.60 11.34
CA VAL A 86 2.62 -19.47 12.38
C VAL A 86 2.52 -20.91 11.90
N GLY A 87 2.05 -21.13 10.66
CA GLY A 87 1.99 -22.46 10.05
C GLY A 87 3.38 -23.10 9.91
N LEU A 88 4.38 -22.33 9.49
CA LEU A 88 5.76 -22.81 9.39
C LEU A 88 6.31 -23.23 10.76
N VAL A 89 6.06 -22.43 11.80
CA VAL A 89 6.46 -22.73 13.18
C VAL A 89 5.76 -23.99 13.69
N LEU A 90 4.45 -24.12 13.48
CA LEU A 90 3.67 -25.29 13.90
C LEU A 90 4.16 -26.58 13.23
N VAL A 91 4.44 -26.55 11.92
CA VAL A 91 4.98 -27.72 11.20
C VAL A 91 6.35 -28.11 11.76
N ASN A 92 7.22 -27.15 12.04
CA ASN A 92 8.54 -27.44 12.61
C ASN A 92 8.45 -27.98 14.05
N ILE A 93 7.54 -27.47 14.88
CA ILE A 93 7.28 -28.01 16.22
C ILE A 93 6.72 -29.44 16.13
N SER A 94 5.79 -29.69 15.21
CA SER A 94 5.25 -31.03 14.99
C SER A 94 6.31 -32.04 14.57
N LEU A 95 7.37 -31.60 13.88
CA LEU A 95 8.49 -32.45 13.49
C LEU A 95 9.47 -32.74 14.64
N MET A 96 9.42 -31.97 15.75
CA MET A 96 10.19 -32.28 16.96
C MET A 96 9.62 -33.48 17.73
N VAL A 97 8.32 -33.76 17.61
CA VAL A 97 7.66 -34.89 18.29
C VAL A 97 8.24 -36.25 17.87
N PRO A 98 8.32 -36.60 16.57
CA PRO A 98 8.91 -37.87 16.15
C PRO A 98 10.42 -37.95 16.36
N THR A 99 11.15 -36.84 16.32
CA THR A 99 12.61 -36.85 16.55
C THR A 99 13.00 -36.98 18.02
N ALA A 100 12.17 -36.48 18.95
CA ALA A 100 12.33 -36.72 20.38
C ALA A 100 12.15 -38.20 20.75
N ILE A 101 11.26 -38.92 20.05
CA ILE A 101 11.02 -40.36 20.26
C ILE A 101 12.23 -41.21 19.80
N ASN A 102 13.01 -40.72 18.82
CA ASN A 102 14.18 -41.42 18.28
C ASN A 102 15.49 -41.22 19.08
N GLY A 103 15.43 -40.55 20.24
CA GLY A 103 16.60 -40.39 21.13
C GLY A 103 17.66 -39.39 20.66
N ALA A 104 17.36 -38.57 19.66
CA ALA A 104 18.27 -37.54 19.17
C ALA A 104 18.42 -36.40 20.20
N SER A 105 19.65 -35.86 20.30
CA SER A 105 19.97 -34.78 21.23
C SER A 105 19.12 -33.53 20.92
N PHE A 106 18.59 -32.87 21.96
CA PHE A 106 17.78 -31.65 21.78
C PHE A 106 18.50 -30.58 20.94
N SER A 107 19.82 -30.46 21.11
CA SER A 107 20.68 -29.56 20.33
C SER A 107 20.74 -29.90 18.84
N GLU A 108 20.86 -31.18 18.46
CA GLU A 108 20.86 -31.63 17.06
C GLU A 108 19.50 -31.38 16.40
N ASN A 109 18.42 -31.67 17.11
CA ASN A 109 17.06 -31.39 16.62
C ASN A 109 16.82 -29.90 16.42
N LEU A 110 17.30 -29.05 17.35
CA LEU A 110 17.21 -27.60 17.21
C LEU A 110 18.00 -27.09 16.00
N MET A 111 19.19 -27.65 15.76
CA MET A 111 20.03 -27.31 14.60
C MET A 111 19.36 -27.70 13.27
N HIS A 112 18.73 -28.88 13.21
CA HIS A 112 18.00 -29.33 12.03
C HIS A 112 16.75 -28.48 11.74
N VAL A 113 16.01 -28.09 12.78
CA VAL A 113 14.86 -27.18 12.63
C VAL A 113 15.34 -25.81 12.16
N PHE A 114 16.45 -25.31 12.69
CA PHE A 114 17.01 -24.02 12.32
C PHE A 114 17.50 -23.98 10.86
N ASP A 115 18.26 -24.99 10.41
CA ASP A 115 18.74 -25.08 9.03
C ASP A 115 17.57 -25.19 8.03
N ARG A 116 16.56 -25.98 8.38
CA ARG A 116 15.34 -26.11 7.58
C ARG A 116 14.55 -24.80 7.52
N ALA A 117 14.41 -24.11 8.65
CA ALA A 117 13.77 -22.81 8.71
C ALA A 117 14.51 -21.79 7.84
N MET A 118 15.84 -21.69 7.94
CA MET A 118 16.67 -20.78 7.13
C MET A 118 16.56 -21.06 5.63
N ARG A 119 16.38 -22.31 5.22
CA ARG A 119 16.19 -22.67 3.81
C ARG A 119 14.77 -22.38 3.30
N VAL A 120 13.76 -22.57 4.14
CA VAL A 120 12.35 -22.45 3.74
C VAL A 120 11.85 -21.01 3.83
N LEU A 121 12.29 -20.23 4.82
CA LEU A 121 11.86 -18.83 5.03
C LEU A 121 11.96 -17.96 3.79
N PRO A 122 13.11 -17.92 3.06
CA PRO A 122 13.26 -17.09 1.88
C PRO A 122 12.30 -17.52 0.77
N TRP A 123 12.07 -18.82 0.63
CA TRP A 123 11.15 -19.38 -0.36
C TRP A 123 9.70 -19.01 -0.05
N THR A 124 9.27 -19.19 1.21
CA THR A 124 7.92 -18.80 1.66
C THR A 124 7.70 -17.31 1.50
N PHE A 125 8.66 -16.49 1.91
CA PHE A 125 8.61 -15.03 1.71
C PHE A 125 8.49 -14.67 0.23
N THR A 126 9.28 -15.32 -0.63
CA THR A 126 9.25 -15.08 -2.09
C THR A 126 7.90 -15.45 -2.69
N ILE A 127 7.32 -16.60 -2.34
CA ILE A 127 5.97 -17.01 -2.82
C ILE A 127 4.93 -15.99 -2.38
N VAL A 128 4.88 -15.66 -1.08
CA VAL A 128 3.89 -14.74 -0.53
C VAL A 128 4.00 -13.39 -1.23
N THR A 129 5.22 -12.89 -1.41
CA THR A 129 5.49 -11.64 -2.12
C THR A 129 5.01 -11.70 -3.58
N ILE A 130 5.32 -12.78 -4.31
CA ILE A 130 4.91 -12.96 -5.71
C ILE A 130 3.38 -13.03 -5.83
N VAL A 131 2.71 -13.79 -4.95
CA VAL A 131 1.25 -13.94 -4.97
C VAL A 131 0.58 -12.60 -4.73
N PHE A 132 1.04 -11.82 -3.75
CA PHE A 132 0.49 -10.49 -3.50
C PHE A 132 0.83 -9.48 -4.59
N ALA A 133 2.04 -9.53 -5.15
CA ALA A 133 2.42 -8.70 -6.29
C ALA A 133 1.52 -8.99 -7.50
N LEU A 134 1.26 -10.27 -7.80
CA LEU A 134 0.31 -10.67 -8.85
C LEU A 134 -1.10 -10.20 -8.53
N MET A 135 -1.60 -10.44 -7.33
CA MET A 135 -2.96 -10.04 -6.95
C MET A 135 -3.15 -8.51 -7.05
N GLY A 136 -2.17 -7.73 -6.60
CA GLY A 136 -2.15 -6.27 -6.77
C GLY A 136 -2.13 -5.86 -8.25
N TYR A 137 -1.36 -6.57 -9.08
CA TYR A 137 -1.29 -6.35 -10.52
C TYR A 137 -2.63 -6.64 -11.22
N TRP A 138 -3.34 -7.69 -10.81
CA TRP A 138 -4.65 -8.06 -11.35
C TRP A 138 -5.76 -7.10 -10.89
N VAL A 139 -5.74 -6.66 -9.64
CA VAL A 139 -6.69 -5.67 -9.10
C VAL A 139 -6.52 -4.32 -9.81
N GLN A 140 -5.29 -3.86 -10.05
CA GLN A 140 -5.04 -2.63 -10.81
C GLN A 140 -5.47 -2.74 -12.28
N ARG A 141 -5.57 -3.96 -12.82
CA ARG A 141 -5.99 -4.23 -14.21
C ARG A 141 -7.50 -4.39 -14.39
N GLN A 142 -8.31 -4.44 -13.32
CA GLN A 142 -9.76 -4.39 -13.48
C GLN A 142 -10.18 -2.92 -13.61
N PRO A 143 -10.54 -2.43 -14.82
CA PRO A 143 -11.24 -1.17 -14.92
C PRO A 143 -12.58 -1.37 -14.20
N THR A 144 -12.81 -0.56 -13.18
CA THR A 144 -14.12 -0.35 -12.55
C THR A 144 -15.22 -0.41 -13.61
N ARG A 145 -16.05 -1.46 -13.54
CA ARG A 145 -17.34 -1.53 -14.24
C ARG A 145 -18.39 -0.85 -13.42
#